data_AF-A0A502E8X6-F1
#
_entry.id   AF-A0A502E8X6-F1
#
_cell.length_a   1.000
_cell.length_b   1.000
_cell.length_c   1.000
_cell.angle_alpha   90.00
_cell.angle_beta   90.00
_cell.angle_gamma   90.00
#
_symmetry.space_group_name_H-M   'P 1'
#
loop_
_entity.id
_entity.type
_entity.pdbx_description
1 polymer ?
#
loop_
_entity_poly.entity_id
_entity_poly.type
_entity_poly.pdbx_seq_one_letter_code
_entity_poly.pdbx_strand_id
1 'polypeptide(L)'
;MVLIVLSVLIGIVGYSAAPASAAPPSQPDLRGYLAVIPDAFVMNDEAYFQTPDGLLCSIQPDRGVAGCDGRLPGTMNGVNEIVLTEDANARGLRETASSRFVKSTGDAAPVLREGQKIVFGDFECAVAPGPFTACTKGQPVTQWMVVSPNGTGIGPATDGLPPGFPDPNEFVLGDETYVVGQGAKNLFPLFTVDGGLTCSIIVYSGGEIGCDGPLPGVTSGQNEVFMQLPGTSGIRRADSPKFSTPAYPGPIKQLPVGYRVNGIGSTCMAIPGGVACLGTIAGALHGFQVSPAGVSTIGG
;
A
#
# COMPACT_ATOMS: atom_id res chain seq x y z
N MET A 1 57.41 30.59 23.70
CA MET A 1 56.77 30.51 22.37
C MET A 1 55.64 29.52 22.49
N VAL A 2 54.41 30.03 22.39
CA VAL A 2 53.15 29.32 22.65
C VAL A 2 52.76 28.50 21.42
N LEU A 3 52.28 27.26 21.60
CA LEU A 3 51.46 26.60 20.58
C LEU A 3 50.34 25.83 21.29
N ILE A 4 49.15 26.43 21.31
CA ILE A 4 47.89 25.82 21.74
C ILE A 4 47.24 25.25 20.47
N VAL A 5 47.09 23.92 20.39
CA VAL A 5 46.39 23.27 19.29
C VAL A 5 44.92 23.10 19.71
N LEU A 6 44.04 23.91 19.12
CA LEU A 6 42.58 23.79 19.26
C LEU A 6 42.11 22.68 18.31
N SER A 7 41.66 21.55 18.86
CA SER A 7 41.00 20.49 18.09
C SER A 7 39.51 20.80 17.95
N VAL A 8 39.10 21.25 16.76
CA VAL A 8 37.68 21.46 16.42
C VAL A 8 37.09 20.11 15.99
N LEU A 9 36.27 19.51 16.87
CA LEU A 9 35.40 18.39 16.53
C LEU A 9 34.23 18.91 15.69
N ILE A 10 34.29 18.70 14.38
CA ILE A 10 33.16 18.92 13.48
C ILE A 10 32.24 17.71 13.62
N GLY A 11 31.16 17.87 14.40
CA GLY A 11 30.08 16.89 14.47
C GLY A 11 29.34 16.83 13.14
N ILE A 12 29.44 15.70 12.44
CA ILE A 12 28.64 15.43 11.25
C ILE A 12 27.22 15.16 11.72
N VAL A 13 26.34 16.15 11.59
CA VAL A 13 24.90 15.96 11.74
C VAL A 13 24.44 15.13 10.54
N GLY A 14 24.28 13.82 10.76
CA GLY A 14 23.64 12.93 9.79
C GLY A 14 22.18 13.33 9.66
N TYR A 15 21.85 14.15 8.66
CA TYR A 15 20.49 14.28 8.19
C TYR A 15 20.08 12.94 7.60
N SER A 16 19.30 12.16 8.34
CA SER A 16 18.55 11.05 7.78
C SER A 16 17.58 11.61 6.75
N ALA A 17 17.98 11.58 5.47
CA ALA A 17 17.06 11.80 4.38
C ALA A 17 15.97 10.73 4.50
N ALA A 18 14.72 11.15 4.66
CA ALA A 18 13.59 10.26 4.51
C ALA A 18 13.72 9.56 3.15
N PRO A 19 13.41 8.25 3.05
CA PRO A 19 13.38 7.59 1.75
C PRO A 19 12.42 8.38 0.86
N ALA A 20 12.89 8.78 -0.31
CA ALA A 20 12.04 9.44 -1.30
C ALA A 20 10.94 8.46 -1.69
N SER A 21 9.70 8.79 -1.35
CA SER A 21 8.52 8.14 -1.92
C SER A 21 8.62 8.26 -3.45
N ALA A 22 8.55 7.12 -4.14
CA ALA A 22 8.65 7.09 -5.59
C ALA A 22 7.31 7.59 -6.14
N ALA A 23 7.33 8.66 -6.94
CA ALA A 23 6.11 9.20 -7.52
C ALA A 23 5.29 8.09 -8.22
N PRO A 24 3.96 8.08 -8.07
CA PRO A 24 3.11 7.11 -8.77
C PRO A 24 3.41 7.08 -10.27
N PRO A 25 3.40 5.91 -10.91
CA PRO A 25 3.70 5.82 -12.32
C PRO A 25 2.70 6.66 -13.13
N SER A 26 3.18 7.34 -14.17
CA SER A 26 2.30 8.02 -15.12
C SER A 26 1.40 7.00 -15.85
N GLN A 27 0.19 7.42 -16.23
CA GLN A 27 -0.70 6.58 -17.03
C GLN A 27 0.00 6.12 -18.33
N PRO A 28 0.07 4.81 -18.59
CA PRO A 28 0.71 4.29 -19.81
C PRO A 28 -0.19 4.52 -21.04
N ASP A 29 0.42 4.87 -22.17
CA ASP A 29 -0.28 4.89 -23.47
C ASP A 29 -0.18 3.54 -24.16
N LEU A 30 -1.28 2.79 -24.17
CA LEU A 30 -1.34 1.45 -24.76
C LEU A 30 -1.85 1.43 -26.20
N ARG A 31 -2.07 2.59 -26.83
CA ARG A 31 -2.62 2.67 -28.20
C ARG A 31 -1.64 2.20 -29.28
N GLY A 32 -0.34 2.29 -29.02
CA GLY A 32 0.72 1.91 -29.96
C GLY A 32 1.00 0.40 -30.05
N TYR A 33 0.39 -0.42 -29.20
CA TYR A 33 0.63 -1.87 -29.16
C TYR A 33 -0.32 -2.61 -30.08
N LEU A 34 0.18 -3.67 -30.73
CA LEU A 34 -0.61 -4.57 -31.55
C LEU A 34 -1.56 -5.39 -30.67
N ALA A 35 -2.86 -5.16 -30.82
CA ALA A 35 -3.86 -6.00 -30.16
C ALA A 35 -3.85 -7.41 -30.75
N VAL A 36 -3.67 -8.42 -29.90
CA VAL A 36 -3.79 -9.83 -30.28
C VAL A 36 -5.19 -10.34 -29.98
N ILE A 37 -5.63 -11.37 -30.72
CA ILE A 37 -6.92 -12.03 -30.48
C ILE A 37 -6.84 -12.76 -29.13
N PRO A 38 -7.73 -12.46 -28.15
CA PRO A 38 -7.65 -13.04 -26.82
C PRO A 38 -7.82 -14.55 -26.75
N ASP A 39 -8.48 -15.19 -27.73
CA ASP A 39 -8.83 -16.62 -27.71
C ASP A 39 -7.65 -17.56 -27.40
N ALA A 40 -6.44 -17.21 -27.83
CA ALA A 40 -5.25 -18.00 -27.53
C ALA A 40 -4.80 -17.93 -26.06
N PHE A 41 -5.25 -16.91 -25.33
CA PHE A 41 -4.89 -16.57 -23.96
C PHE A 41 -6.02 -16.84 -22.96
N VAL A 42 -7.26 -16.96 -23.43
CA VAL A 42 -8.45 -17.10 -22.58
C VAL A 42 -8.67 -18.56 -22.17
N MET A 43 -8.84 -18.79 -20.87
CA MET A 43 -9.35 -20.04 -20.31
C MET A 43 -10.27 -19.74 -19.13
N ASN A 44 -11.44 -20.39 -19.09
CA ASN A 44 -12.46 -20.19 -18.06
C ASN A 44 -12.80 -18.70 -17.84
N ASP A 45 -13.01 -17.97 -18.94
CA ASP A 45 -13.38 -16.55 -18.94
C ASP A 45 -12.34 -15.59 -18.31
N GLU A 46 -11.10 -16.06 -18.16
CA GLU A 46 -9.96 -15.26 -17.72
C GLU A 46 -8.84 -15.35 -18.77
N ALA A 47 -8.14 -14.25 -19.05
CA ALA A 47 -7.02 -14.24 -19.98
C ALA A 47 -5.70 -14.37 -19.21
N TYR A 48 -4.86 -15.34 -19.56
CA TYR A 48 -3.57 -15.59 -18.92
C TYR A 48 -2.43 -15.44 -19.93
N PHE A 49 -1.33 -14.81 -19.52
CA PHE A 49 -0.15 -14.68 -20.35
C PHE A 49 1.14 -14.65 -19.52
N GLN A 50 2.24 -15.00 -20.17
CA GLN A 50 3.58 -14.76 -19.64
C GLN A 50 4.22 -13.60 -20.38
N THR A 51 5.04 -12.82 -19.67
CA THR A 51 5.90 -11.83 -20.30
C THR A 51 7.25 -12.48 -20.68
N PRO A 52 8.01 -11.93 -21.63
CA PRO A 52 9.33 -12.46 -22.01
C PRO A 52 10.33 -12.50 -20.85
N ASP A 53 10.17 -11.61 -19.86
CA ASP A 53 10.97 -11.55 -18.64
C ASP A 53 10.43 -12.44 -17.50
N GLY A 54 9.37 -13.21 -17.76
CA GLY A 54 8.91 -14.29 -16.88
C GLY A 54 7.85 -13.91 -15.85
N LEU A 55 7.22 -12.74 -15.96
CA LEU A 55 6.03 -12.43 -15.15
C LEU A 55 4.86 -13.32 -15.59
N LEU A 56 4.08 -13.78 -14.61
CA LEU A 56 2.86 -14.55 -14.82
C LEU A 56 1.69 -13.62 -14.60
N CYS A 57 0.95 -13.29 -15.65
CA CYS A 57 -0.07 -12.27 -15.60
C CYS A 57 -1.44 -12.82 -16.00
N SER A 58 -2.49 -12.20 -15.48
CA SER A 58 -3.83 -12.47 -15.96
C SER A 58 -4.78 -11.28 -15.86
N ILE A 59 -5.84 -11.34 -16.67
CA ILE A 59 -6.99 -10.46 -16.66
C ILE A 59 -8.20 -11.33 -16.27
N GLN A 60 -8.86 -10.95 -15.17
CA GLN A 60 -10.00 -11.66 -14.57
C GLN A 60 -11.20 -10.70 -14.52
N PRO A 61 -11.92 -10.48 -15.64
CA PRO A 61 -12.98 -9.46 -15.72
C PRO A 61 -14.12 -9.67 -14.73
N ASP A 62 -14.56 -10.92 -14.54
CA ASP A 62 -15.64 -11.25 -13.59
C ASP A 62 -15.29 -10.92 -12.13
N ARG A 63 -13.99 -10.88 -11.82
CA ARG A 63 -13.48 -10.46 -10.51
C ARG A 63 -13.08 -8.98 -10.48
N GLY A 64 -13.15 -8.30 -11.61
CA GLY A 64 -12.70 -6.92 -11.76
C GLY A 64 -11.23 -6.72 -11.42
N VAL A 65 -10.36 -7.70 -11.76
CA VAL A 65 -8.93 -7.67 -11.43
C VAL A 65 -8.06 -7.98 -12.65
N ALA A 66 -6.93 -7.28 -12.78
CA ALA A 66 -5.78 -7.74 -13.55
C ALA A 66 -4.51 -7.66 -12.68
N GLY A 67 -3.45 -8.38 -13.03
CA GLY A 67 -2.23 -8.33 -12.25
C GLY A 67 -1.16 -9.28 -12.74
N CYS A 68 -0.02 -9.25 -12.06
CA CYS A 68 1.12 -10.12 -12.35
C CYS A 68 1.79 -10.62 -11.07
N ASP A 69 2.21 -11.88 -11.11
CA ASP A 69 3.13 -12.51 -10.16
C ASP A 69 4.54 -12.58 -10.76
N GLY A 70 5.56 -12.48 -9.91
CA GLY A 70 6.95 -12.66 -10.28
C GLY A 70 7.88 -11.66 -9.62
N ARG A 71 9.06 -11.43 -10.20
CA ARG A 71 10.02 -10.47 -9.68
C ARG A 71 9.57 -9.05 -10.04
N LEU A 72 9.25 -8.23 -9.06
CA LEU A 72 8.82 -6.85 -9.25
C LEU A 72 10.00 -5.89 -9.00
N PRO A 73 10.55 -5.19 -10.01
CA PRO A 73 11.66 -4.26 -9.80
C PRO A 73 11.23 -3.05 -8.97
N GLY A 74 12.15 -2.53 -8.15
CA GLY A 74 11.95 -1.33 -7.34
C GLY A 74 11.02 -1.50 -6.14
N THR A 75 10.58 -2.72 -5.83
CA THR A 75 9.81 -3.04 -4.62
C THR A 75 10.71 -3.55 -3.50
N MET A 76 10.14 -3.71 -2.30
CA MET A 76 10.83 -4.36 -1.19
C MET A 76 11.10 -5.84 -1.48
N ASN A 77 12.13 -6.40 -0.84
CA ASN A 77 12.43 -7.82 -0.94
C ASN A 77 11.22 -8.67 -0.51
N GLY A 78 10.92 -9.74 -1.25
CA GLY A 78 9.78 -10.62 -0.99
C GLY A 78 8.49 -10.23 -1.73
N VAL A 79 8.34 -8.96 -2.09
CA VAL A 79 7.18 -8.48 -2.87
C VAL A 79 7.20 -9.09 -4.26
N ASN A 80 6.16 -9.87 -4.56
CA ASN A 80 6.12 -10.73 -5.74
C ASN A 80 4.79 -10.71 -6.49
N GLU A 81 3.85 -9.86 -6.07
CA GLU A 81 2.55 -9.74 -6.71
C GLU A 81 2.11 -8.27 -6.79
N ILE A 82 1.54 -7.87 -7.92
CA ILE A 82 0.89 -6.57 -8.13
C ILE A 82 -0.54 -6.77 -8.64
N VAL A 83 -1.49 -6.11 -7.99
CA VAL A 83 -2.92 -6.29 -8.23
C VAL A 83 -3.56 -4.96 -8.64
N LEU A 84 -4.10 -4.91 -9.85
CA LEU A 84 -4.93 -3.82 -10.36
C LEU A 84 -6.41 -4.16 -10.19
N THR A 85 -7.12 -3.41 -9.35
CA THR A 85 -8.57 -3.53 -9.15
C THR A 85 -9.16 -2.24 -8.60
N GLU A 86 -10.47 -2.06 -8.71
CA GLU A 86 -11.16 -0.90 -8.14
C GLU A 86 -11.22 -0.93 -6.61
N ASP A 87 -11.23 -2.12 -6.01
CA ASP A 87 -11.22 -2.28 -4.56
C ASP A 87 -9.88 -1.81 -3.98
N ALA A 88 -9.88 -0.64 -3.36
CA ALA A 88 -8.72 -0.05 -2.72
C ALA A 88 -8.11 -0.96 -1.64
N ASN A 89 -8.90 -1.85 -1.04
CA ASN A 89 -8.41 -2.79 -0.03
C ASN A 89 -7.60 -3.93 -0.66
N ALA A 90 -7.85 -4.25 -1.93
CA ALA A 90 -7.23 -5.35 -2.63
C ALA A 90 -6.17 -4.90 -3.67
N ARG A 91 -6.28 -3.68 -4.19
CA ARG A 91 -5.36 -3.07 -5.15
C ARG A 91 -4.02 -2.78 -4.50
N GLY A 92 -2.90 -3.20 -5.08
CA GLY A 92 -1.58 -2.88 -4.51
C GLY A 92 -0.51 -3.93 -4.75
N LEU A 93 0.64 -3.69 -4.11
CA LEU A 93 1.74 -4.63 -3.99
C LEU A 93 1.46 -5.65 -2.88
N ARG A 94 1.89 -6.89 -3.08
CA ARG A 94 1.72 -8.00 -2.14
C ARG A 94 2.96 -8.87 -2.07
N GLU A 95 3.14 -9.46 -0.89
CA GLU A 95 4.02 -10.60 -0.66
C GLU A 95 3.13 -11.81 -0.43
N THR A 96 3.21 -12.80 -1.31
CA THR A 96 2.36 -13.99 -1.26
C THR A 96 3.14 -15.26 -1.53
N ALA A 97 2.83 -16.32 -0.80
CA ALA A 97 3.30 -17.67 -1.12
C ALA A 97 2.43 -18.36 -2.19
N SER A 98 1.25 -17.80 -2.47
CA SER A 98 0.24 -18.35 -3.38
C SER A 98 0.00 -17.38 -4.52
N SER A 99 0.66 -17.61 -5.65
CA SER A 99 0.49 -16.80 -6.86
C SER A 99 -0.96 -16.87 -7.36
N ARG A 100 -1.56 -15.72 -7.64
CA ARG A 100 -2.97 -15.58 -8.04
C ARG A 100 -3.16 -15.58 -9.56
N PHE A 101 -2.19 -15.10 -10.30
CA PHE A 101 -2.27 -14.80 -11.72
C PHE A 101 -1.66 -15.91 -12.59
N VAL A 102 -1.61 -17.12 -12.04
CA VAL A 102 -1.14 -18.34 -12.70
C VAL A 102 -2.30 -19.20 -13.18
N LYS A 103 -2.13 -19.88 -14.31
CA LYS A 103 -3.14 -20.82 -14.83
C LYS A 103 -3.35 -21.98 -13.86
N SER A 104 -4.60 -22.33 -13.61
CA SER A 104 -4.97 -23.44 -12.74
C SER A 104 -4.73 -24.83 -13.34
N THR A 105 -4.59 -24.95 -14.66
CA THR A 105 -4.48 -26.24 -15.36
C THR A 105 -3.07 -26.84 -15.37
N GLY A 106 -2.07 -26.13 -14.83
CA GLY A 106 -0.67 -26.60 -14.77
C GLY A 106 0.17 -26.38 -16.03
N ASP A 107 -0.46 -26.11 -17.17
CA ASP A 107 0.27 -25.70 -18.39
C ASP A 107 0.71 -24.23 -18.32
N ALA A 108 1.86 -23.94 -18.93
CA ALA A 108 2.33 -22.57 -19.11
C ALA A 108 1.30 -21.72 -19.87
N ALA A 109 1.15 -20.45 -19.48
CA ALA A 109 0.37 -19.50 -20.26
C ALA A 109 1.14 -19.10 -21.53
N PRO A 110 0.45 -18.76 -22.63
CA PRO A 110 1.12 -18.27 -23.82
C PRO A 110 1.91 -16.99 -23.53
N VAL A 111 3.04 -16.80 -24.23
CA VAL A 111 3.84 -15.58 -24.10
C VAL A 111 3.19 -14.45 -24.88
N LEU A 112 2.89 -13.33 -24.21
CA LEU A 112 2.56 -12.07 -24.86
C LEU A 112 3.87 -11.36 -25.23
N ARG A 113 4.14 -11.21 -26.52
CA ARG A 113 5.43 -10.71 -27.01
C ARG A 113 5.53 -9.19 -26.90
N GLU A 114 6.76 -8.69 -26.95
CA GLU A 114 7.02 -7.25 -27.00
C GLU A 114 6.25 -6.58 -28.15
N GLY A 115 5.70 -5.40 -27.87
CA GLY A 115 4.87 -4.64 -28.80
C GLY A 115 3.44 -5.15 -28.94
N GLN A 116 3.03 -6.18 -28.16
CA GLN A 116 1.67 -6.72 -28.16
C GLN A 116 0.88 -6.26 -26.94
N LYS A 117 -0.46 -6.26 -27.10
CA LYS A 117 -1.40 -6.10 -26.01
C LYS A 117 -2.58 -7.08 -26.11
N ILE A 118 -3.17 -7.40 -24.98
CA ILE A 118 -4.45 -8.09 -24.86
C ILE A 118 -5.48 -7.06 -24.38
N VAL A 119 -6.64 -7.04 -25.03
CA VAL A 119 -7.83 -6.30 -24.59
C VAL A 119 -8.86 -7.34 -24.16
N PHE A 120 -9.31 -7.30 -22.91
CA PHE A 120 -10.23 -8.29 -22.38
C PHE A 120 -11.08 -7.71 -21.26
N GLY A 121 -12.41 -7.71 -21.43
CA GLY A 121 -13.32 -6.97 -20.56
C GLY A 121 -13.05 -5.47 -20.61
N ASP A 122 -12.95 -4.85 -19.44
CA ASP A 122 -12.60 -3.43 -19.26
C ASP A 122 -11.10 -3.20 -19.03
N PHE A 123 -10.27 -4.22 -19.30
CA PHE A 123 -8.82 -4.16 -19.14
C PHE A 123 -8.08 -4.19 -20.47
N GLU A 124 -6.94 -3.51 -20.50
CA GLU A 124 -5.91 -3.68 -21.51
C GLU A 124 -4.57 -3.97 -20.82
N CYS A 125 -3.83 -4.98 -21.27
CA CYS A 125 -2.49 -5.30 -20.77
C CYS A 125 -1.51 -5.40 -21.93
N ALA A 126 -0.34 -4.77 -21.80
CA ALA A 126 0.66 -4.69 -22.86
C ALA A 126 2.07 -5.00 -22.34
N VAL A 127 2.91 -5.51 -23.24
CA VAL A 127 4.32 -5.79 -23.00
C VAL A 127 5.16 -4.96 -23.97
N ALA A 128 6.06 -4.14 -23.44
CA ALA A 128 6.99 -3.33 -24.23
C ALA A 128 8.41 -3.90 -24.21
N PRO A 129 9.28 -3.45 -25.13
CA PRO A 129 10.70 -3.73 -25.05
C PRO A 129 11.31 -3.20 -23.75
N GLY A 130 12.25 -3.96 -23.17
CA GLY A 130 12.96 -3.58 -21.95
C GLY A 130 12.07 -3.71 -20.71
N PRO A 131 12.21 -4.82 -19.97
CA PRO A 131 11.16 -5.52 -19.18
C PRO A 131 10.08 -4.60 -18.65
N PHE A 132 9.10 -4.29 -19.52
CA PHE A 132 8.03 -3.36 -19.26
C PHE A 132 6.69 -4.06 -19.49
N THR A 133 5.87 -4.09 -18.46
CA THR A 133 4.51 -4.59 -18.52
C THR A 133 3.58 -3.56 -17.90
N ALA A 134 2.47 -3.27 -18.56
CA ALA A 134 1.49 -2.33 -18.05
C ALA A 134 0.08 -2.85 -18.29
N CYS A 135 -0.81 -2.59 -17.34
CA CYS A 135 -2.23 -2.83 -17.51
C CYS A 135 -3.03 -1.58 -17.14
N THR A 136 -4.12 -1.33 -17.87
CA THR A 136 -5.08 -0.25 -17.62
C THR A 136 -6.46 -0.84 -17.42
N LYS A 137 -7.29 -0.18 -16.61
CA LYS A 137 -8.71 -0.48 -16.41
C LYS A 137 -9.57 0.74 -16.78
N GLY A 138 -10.69 0.50 -17.43
CA GLY A 138 -11.70 1.50 -17.77
C GLY A 138 -11.57 2.10 -19.18
N GLN A 139 -12.67 2.66 -19.67
CA GLN A 139 -12.76 3.42 -20.93
C GLN A 139 -13.65 4.66 -20.70
N PRO A 140 -13.09 5.86 -20.43
CA PRO A 140 -11.65 6.18 -20.38
C PRO A 140 -10.93 5.48 -19.22
N VAL A 141 -9.60 5.36 -19.33
CA VAL A 141 -8.75 4.74 -18.30
C VAL A 141 -8.88 5.49 -16.99
N THR A 142 -9.17 4.77 -15.91
CA THR A 142 -9.30 5.31 -14.55
C THR A 142 -8.23 4.78 -13.62
N GLN A 143 -7.59 3.65 -13.94
CA GLN A 143 -6.59 2.98 -13.10
C GLN A 143 -5.57 2.26 -13.97
N TRP A 144 -4.35 2.12 -13.46
CA TRP A 144 -3.29 1.40 -14.16
C TRP A 144 -2.26 0.81 -13.20
N MET A 145 -1.53 -0.18 -13.69
CA MET A 145 -0.30 -0.66 -13.07
C MET A 145 0.83 -0.66 -14.09
N VAL A 146 2.06 -0.50 -13.60
CA VAL A 146 3.28 -0.56 -14.39
C VAL A 146 4.31 -1.40 -13.64
N VAL A 147 4.95 -2.33 -14.35
CA VAL A 147 6.16 -3.04 -13.94
C VAL A 147 7.23 -2.67 -14.94
N SER A 148 8.35 -2.09 -14.49
CA SER A 148 9.42 -1.60 -15.36
C SER A 148 10.79 -1.74 -14.68
N PRO A 149 11.93 -1.60 -15.39
CA PRO A 149 13.25 -1.59 -14.74
C PRO A 149 13.42 -0.50 -13.68
N ASN A 150 12.70 0.63 -13.85
CA ASN A 150 12.80 1.79 -12.97
C ASN A 150 11.91 1.68 -11.72
N GLY A 151 11.03 0.68 -11.68
CA GLY A 151 10.11 0.48 -10.56
C GLY A 151 8.79 -0.15 -10.98
N THR A 152 8.05 -0.54 -9.96
CA THR A 152 6.73 -1.15 -10.05
C THR A 152 5.76 -0.31 -9.24
N GLY A 153 4.57 -0.04 -9.78
CA GLY A 153 3.62 0.80 -9.08
C GLY A 153 2.21 0.76 -9.67
N ILE A 154 1.28 1.36 -8.93
CA ILE A 154 -0.12 1.52 -9.28
C ILE A 154 -0.45 3.00 -9.37
N GLY A 155 -1.26 3.36 -10.37
CA GLY A 155 -1.86 4.67 -10.46
C GLY A 155 -3.38 4.61 -10.70
N PRO A 156 -4.07 5.74 -10.57
CA PRO A 156 -3.55 7.03 -10.13
C PRO A 156 -3.14 7.03 -8.65
N ALA A 157 -2.48 8.11 -8.23
CA ALA A 157 -2.34 8.41 -6.82
C ALA A 157 -3.71 8.40 -6.13
N THR A 158 -3.76 8.10 -4.84
CA THR A 158 -4.99 8.23 -4.05
C THR A 158 -5.46 9.68 -4.05
N ASP A 159 -6.69 9.92 -4.47
CA ASP A 159 -7.24 11.27 -4.59
C ASP A 159 -7.35 11.97 -3.22
N GLY A 160 -7.05 13.27 -3.21
CA GLY A 160 -7.23 14.12 -2.03
C GLY A 160 -6.14 14.00 -0.96
N LEU A 161 -5.07 13.25 -1.21
CA LEU A 161 -3.93 13.20 -0.29
C LEU A 161 -3.23 14.57 -0.17
N PRO A 162 -2.94 15.04 1.06
CA PRO A 162 -2.13 16.24 1.25
C PRO A 162 -0.69 16.06 0.74
N PRO A 163 -0.01 17.14 0.33
CA PRO A 163 1.40 17.07 -0.04
C PRO A 163 2.26 16.44 1.06
N GLY A 164 3.04 15.43 0.70
CA GLY A 164 3.94 14.73 1.61
C GLY A 164 3.28 13.65 2.49
N PHE A 165 1.97 13.45 2.39
CA PHE A 165 1.30 12.31 3.00
C PHE A 165 1.56 11.04 2.16
N PRO A 166 1.89 9.90 2.78
CA PRO A 166 2.19 8.67 2.05
C PRO A 166 0.95 8.13 1.31
N ASP A 167 1.14 7.65 0.07
CA ASP A 167 0.09 7.01 -0.70
C ASP A 167 -0.02 5.52 -0.36
N PRO A 168 -1.20 5.01 0.05
CA PRO A 168 -1.40 3.59 0.28
C PRO A 168 -0.98 2.66 -0.86
N ASN A 169 -1.07 3.10 -2.11
CA ASN A 169 -0.71 2.28 -3.27
C ASN A 169 0.80 1.97 -3.34
N GLU A 170 1.64 2.69 -2.58
CA GLU A 170 3.09 2.48 -2.49
C GLU A 170 3.48 1.45 -1.42
N PHE A 171 2.53 1.00 -0.60
CA PHE A 171 2.78 0.09 0.52
C PHE A 171 2.33 -1.33 0.20
N VAL A 172 3.12 -2.29 0.66
CA VAL A 172 2.79 -3.71 0.56
C VAL A 172 1.60 -3.99 1.45
N LEU A 173 0.56 -4.59 0.90
CA LEU A 173 -0.59 -5.01 1.68
C LEU A 173 -0.15 -6.14 2.63
N GLY A 174 -0.24 -5.88 3.93
CA GLY A 174 -0.05 -6.86 4.98
C GLY A 174 -1.11 -7.94 4.94
N ASP A 175 -0.79 -9.09 5.52
CA ASP A 175 -1.70 -10.22 5.62
C ASP A 175 -2.85 -9.98 6.62
N GLU A 176 -3.79 -10.91 6.73
CA GLU A 176 -4.93 -10.82 7.66
C GLU A 176 -4.52 -11.11 9.13
N THR A 177 -3.23 -11.31 9.42
CA THR A 177 -2.79 -11.78 10.75
C THR A 177 -2.67 -10.69 11.80
N TYR A 178 -3.04 -9.45 11.47
CA TYR A 178 -3.10 -8.32 12.40
C TYR A 178 -4.40 -8.28 13.20
N VAL A 179 -5.26 -9.29 13.09
CA VAL A 179 -6.39 -9.47 14.00
C VAL A 179 -5.92 -10.21 15.25
N VAL A 180 -6.05 -9.58 16.42
CA VAL A 180 -5.64 -10.14 17.71
C VAL A 180 -6.81 -10.93 18.30
N GLY A 181 -6.59 -12.08 18.94
CA GLY A 181 -7.62 -12.86 19.65
C GLY A 181 -8.71 -13.46 18.74
N GLN A 182 -9.65 -14.22 19.34
CA GLN A 182 -10.80 -14.80 18.64
C GLN A 182 -12.11 -14.42 19.35
N GLY A 183 -13.02 -13.80 18.60
CA GLY A 183 -14.36 -13.46 19.09
C GLY A 183 -15.08 -12.45 18.20
N ALA A 184 -16.39 -12.33 18.37
CA ALA A 184 -17.26 -11.51 17.50
C ALA A 184 -16.88 -10.02 17.43
N LYS A 185 -16.08 -9.52 18.38
CA LYS A 185 -15.63 -8.11 18.43
C LYS A 185 -14.19 -7.88 17.93
N ASN A 186 -13.41 -8.94 17.68
CA ASN A 186 -12.05 -8.83 17.15
C ASN A 186 -12.05 -9.14 15.65
N LEU A 187 -12.58 -8.20 14.87
CA LEU A 187 -12.51 -8.19 13.42
C LEU A 187 -11.62 -7.04 12.90
N PHE A 188 -10.92 -6.38 13.81
CA PHE A 188 -10.20 -5.14 13.55
C PHE A 188 -8.70 -5.36 13.65
N PRO A 189 -7.92 -4.83 12.69
CA PRO A 189 -6.48 -4.78 12.81
C PRO A 189 -6.05 -4.09 14.11
N LEU A 190 -5.12 -4.72 14.82
CA LEU A 190 -4.41 -4.20 15.97
C LEU A 190 -2.94 -4.58 15.83
N PHE A 191 -2.08 -3.57 15.78
CA PHE A 191 -0.67 -3.75 15.42
C PHE A 191 0.20 -2.71 16.11
N THR A 192 1.47 -3.03 16.28
CA THR A 192 2.49 -2.04 16.66
C THR A 192 3.23 -1.54 15.41
N VAL A 193 3.87 -0.38 15.52
CA VAL A 193 4.79 0.15 14.49
C VAL A 193 6.08 0.65 15.15
N ASP A 194 7.07 0.97 14.32
CA ASP A 194 8.24 1.74 14.77
C ASP A 194 7.80 3.04 15.47
N GLY A 195 8.59 3.49 16.45
CA GLY A 195 8.23 4.66 17.27
C GLY A 195 7.40 4.32 18.51
N GLY A 196 7.11 3.03 18.75
CA GLY A 196 6.49 2.57 20.00
C GLY A 196 4.99 2.83 20.09
N LEU A 197 4.33 3.03 18.94
CA LEU A 197 2.89 3.18 18.85
C LEU A 197 2.20 1.83 18.75
N THR A 198 1.04 1.70 19.37
CA THR A 198 0.10 0.60 19.15
C THR A 198 -1.17 1.17 18.54
N CYS A 199 -1.54 0.67 17.36
CA CYS A 199 -2.59 1.22 16.52
C CYS A 199 -3.71 0.22 16.31
N SER A 200 -4.94 0.72 16.18
CA SER A 200 -6.07 -0.13 15.79
C SER A 200 -7.06 0.59 14.87
N ILE A 201 -7.71 -0.19 14.00
CA ILE A 201 -8.73 0.27 13.06
C ILE A 201 -10.10 -0.25 13.53
N ILE A 202 -10.72 0.41 14.51
CA ILE A 202 -11.92 -0.07 15.22
C ILE A 202 -13.17 0.53 14.58
N VAL A 203 -13.69 -0.07 13.51
CA VAL A 203 -14.69 0.56 12.62
C VAL A 203 -16.15 0.07 12.77
N TYR A 204 -16.53 -0.61 13.86
CA TYR A 204 -17.95 -0.98 14.07
C TYR A 204 -18.82 0.22 14.48
N SER A 205 -19.89 0.51 13.71
CA SER A 205 -20.94 1.50 14.05
C SER A 205 -20.44 2.92 14.35
N GLY A 206 -19.73 3.54 13.41
CA GLY A 206 -19.26 4.94 13.49
C GLY A 206 -17.83 5.07 14.02
N GLY A 207 -16.99 4.07 13.76
CA GLY A 207 -15.80 3.77 14.55
C GLY A 207 -14.60 4.72 14.43
N GLU A 208 -13.53 4.35 15.12
CA GLU A 208 -12.37 5.18 15.35
C GLU A 208 -11.09 4.43 14.99
N ILE A 209 -10.14 5.17 14.45
CA ILE A 209 -8.84 4.67 14.05
C ILE A 209 -7.84 5.53 14.78
N GLY A 210 -6.85 4.91 15.41
CA GLY A 210 -5.92 5.67 16.21
C GLY A 210 -4.80 4.84 16.74
N CYS A 211 -3.88 5.52 17.42
CA CYS A 211 -2.71 4.93 18.01
C CYS A 211 -2.46 5.51 19.40
N ASP A 212 -2.15 4.62 20.32
CA ASP A 212 -1.64 4.95 21.64
C ASP A 212 -0.11 4.88 21.64
N GLY A 213 0.55 5.83 22.31
CA GLY A 213 1.99 5.80 22.54
C GLY A 213 2.64 7.18 22.55
N PRO A 214 3.97 7.24 22.41
CA PRO A 214 4.70 8.50 22.35
C PRO A 214 4.33 9.30 21.10
N LEU A 215 3.96 10.57 21.27
CA LEU A 215 3.63 11.47 20.17
C LEU A 215 4.71 12.56 20.04
N PRO A 216 5.62 12.46 19.05
CA PRO A 216 6.70 13.43 18.88
C PRO A 216 6.17 14.87 18.72
N GLY A 217 6.82 15.82 19.39
CA GLY A 217 6.44 17.24 19.35
C GLY A 217 5.17 17.61 20.12
N VAL A 218 4.42 16.63 20.63
CA VAL A 218 3.22 16.86 21.42
C VAL A 218 3.58 16.96 22.90
N THR A 219 2.99 17.94 23.60
CA THR A 219 3.26 18.20 25.02
C THR A 219 2.02 17.89 25.89
N SER A 220 2.11 18.10 27.21
CA SER A 220 0.98 17.97 28.14
C SER A 220 0.43 16.55 28.38
N GLY A 221 1.28 15.53 28.19
CA GLY A 221 0.94 14.13 28.51
C GLY A 221 -0.11 13.52 27.59
N GLN A 222 -0.38 14.14 26.43
CA GLN A 222 -1.16 13.52 25.37
C GLN A 222 -0.38 12.33 24.80
N ASN A 223 -1.10 11.24 24.56
CA ASN A 223 -0.54 9.93 24.24
C ASN A 223 -1.41 9.15 23.25
N GLU A 224 -2.42 9.80 22.67
CA GLU A 224 -3.35 9.18 21.74
C GLU A 224 -3.62 10.13 20.57
N VAL A 225 -3.43 9.63 19.35
CA VAL A 225 -3.87 10.27 18.10
C VAL A 225 -5.01 9.44 17.51
N PHE A 226 -6.03 10.11 16.98
CA PHE A 226 -7.21 9.42 16.47
C PHE A 226 -7.86 10.14 15.30
N MET A 227 -8.67 9.39 14.55
CA MET A 227 -9.70 9.89 13.65
C MET A 227 -11.00 9.11 13.86
N GLN A 228 -12.10 9.83 13.98
CA GLN A 228 -13.46 9.28 14.07
C GLN A 228 -14.11 9.27 12.69
N LEU A 229 -14.81 8.19 12.32
CA LEU A 229 -15.51 8.04 11.05
C LEU A 229 -17.01 7.77 11.27
N PRO A 230 -17.91 8.77 11.13
CA PRO A 230 -17.65 10.19 10.85
C PRO A 230 -17.25 10.96 12.11
N GLY A 231 -16.45 12.01 11.94
CA GLY A 231 -16.13 12.93 13.03
C GLY A 231 -14.78 13.61 12.85
N THR A 232 -14.19 14.02 13.95
CA THR A 232 -12.93 14.77 13.97
C THR A 232 -11.73 13.83 14.00
N SER A 233 -10.59 14.35 13.53
CA SER A 233 -9.27 13.84 13.85
C SER A 233 -8.63 14.74 14.90
N GLY A 234 -7.77 14.17 15.75
CA GLY A 234 -7.18 14.93 16.84
C GLY A 234 -6.20 14.16 17.69
N ILE A 235 -5.68 14.87 18.68
CA ILE A 235 -4.74 14.35 19.67
C ILE A 235 -5.35 14.59 21.05
N ARG A 236 -5.32 13.57 21.91
CA ARG A 236 -5.83 13.68 23.28
C ARG A 236 -4.97 12.90 24.27
N ARG A 237 -5.25 13.14 25.55
CA ARG A 237 -4.74 12.30 26.63
C ARG A 237 -5.77 11.20 26.89
N ALA A 238 -5.32 9.95 26.84
CA ALA A 238 -6.09 8.78 27.17
C ALA A 238 -5.57 8.18 28.48
N ASP A 239 -6.36 8.26 29.54
CA ASP A 239 -6.10 7.56 30.80
C ASP A 239 -6.45 6.06 30.71
N SER A 240 -7.26 5.69 29.71
CA SER A 240 -7.60 4.31 29.35
C SER A 240 -7.32 4.11 27.85
N PRO A 241 -6.09 3.73 27.48
CA PRO A 241 -5.62 3.70 26.10
C PRO A 241 -6.27 2.54 25.33
N LYS A 242 -7.27 2.83 24.51
CA LYS A 242 -8.14 1.81 23.91
C LYS A 242 -7.53 1.13 22.69
N PHE A 243 -6.58 1.77 22.00
CA PHE A 243 -5.92 1.21 20.84
C PHE A 243 -4.81 0.23 21.23
N SER A 244 -4.38 0.24 22.49
CA SER A 244 -3.41 -0.71 23.07
C SER A 244 -4.03 -1.74 24.02
N THR A 245 -5.34 -1.66 24.26
CA THR A 245 -6.07 -2.58 25.15
C THR A 245 -7.05 -3.44 24.33
N PRO A 246 -6.60 -4.57 23.76
CA PRO A 246 -7.47 -5.42 22.94
C PRO A 246 -8.64 -5.99 23.74
N ALA A 247 -9.79 -6.15 23.09
CA ALA A 247 -10.99 -6.74 23.70
C ALA A 247 -10.82 -8.23 24.03
N TYR A 248 -9.90 -8.94 23.35
CA TYR A 248 -9.51 -10.31 23.68
C TYR A 248 -7.99 -10.43 23.72
N PRO A 249 -7.43 -11.24 24.62
CA PRO A 249 -5.99 -11.39 24.74
C PRO A 249 -5.40 -12.05 23.49
N GLY A 250 -4.17 -11.67 23.15
CA GLY A 250 -3.41 -12.25 22.06
C GLY A 250 -2.14 -11.45 21.76
N PRO A 251 -1.21 -12.02 20.97
CA PRO A 251 -0.03 -11.29 20.55
C PRO A 251 -0.40 -10.17 19.58
N ILE A 252 0.09 -8.95 19.84
CA ILE A 252 0.02 -7.83 18.91
C ILE A 252 1.28 -7.88 18.04
N LYS A 253 1.11 -8.01 16.73
CA LYS A 253 2.23 -8.05 15.78
C LYS A 253 2.66 -6.64 15.39
N GLN A 254 3.94 -6.49 15.09
CA GLN A 254 4.46 -5.27 14.49
C GLN A 254 4.20 -5.28 12.99
N LEU A 255 3.62 -4.21 12.46
CA LEU A 255 3.51 -3.94 11.03
C LEU A 255 4.86 -3.39 10.55
N PRO A 256 5.58 -4.08 9.63
CA PRO A 256 6.88 -3.61 9.17
C PRO A 256 6.77 -2.32 8.36
N VAL A 257 7.80 -1.47 8.43
CA VAL A 257 7.89 -0.27 7.60
C VAL A 257 7.75 -0.63 6.12
N GLY A 258 6.94 0.15 5.38
CA GLY A 258 6.62 -0.10 3.97
C GLY A 258 5.43 -1.04 3.76
N TYR A 259 4.82 -1.56 4.84
CA TYR A 259 3.57 -2.31 4.78
C TYR A 259 2.38 -1.46 5.23
N ARG A 260 1.20 -1.85 4.78
CA ARG A 260 -0.08 -1.29 5.20
C ARG A 260 -1.06 -2.37 5.62
N VAL A 261 -2.02 -2.00 6.45
CA VAL A 261 -3.17 -2.83 6.80
C VAL A 261 -4.44 -2.05 6.55
N ASN A 262 -5.48 -2.77 6.12
CA ASN A 262 -6.78 -2.19 5.82
C ASN A 262 -7.79 -2.61 6.87
N GLY A 263 -8.71 -1.70 7.18
CA GLY A 263 -10.01 -2.03 7.74
C GLY A 263 -11.11 -1.45 6.85
N ILE A 264 -12.35 -1.49 7.33
CA ILE A 264 -13.49 -1.00 6.55
C ILE A 264 -13.30 0.49 6.24
N GLY A 265 -13.14 0.82 4.95
CA GLY A 265 -13.01 2.20 4.46
C GLY A 265 -11.76 2.95 4.92
N SER A 266 -10.73 2.23 5.38
CA SER A 266 -9.56 2.84 6.01
C SER A 266 -8.30 2.02 5.86
N THR A 267 -7.16 2.71 5.92
CA THR A 267 -5.83 2.13 5.76
C THR A 267 -4.86 2.79 6.73
N CYS A 268 -4.01 1.98 7.34
CA CYS A 268 -2.83 2.46 8.07
C CYS A 268 -1.55 1.91 7.45
N MET A 269 -0.56 2.77 7.29
CA MET A 269 0.73 2.53 6.67
C MET A 269 1.83 2.71 7.71
N ALA A 270 2.69 1.70 7.88
CA ALA A 270 3.87 1.82 8.72
C ALA A 270 4.97 2.58 7.96
N ILE A 271 5.33 3.75 8.48
CA ILE A 271 6.38 4.61 7.93
C ILE A 271 7.60 4.61 8.86
N PRO A 272 8.79 5.03 8.40
CA PRO A 272 9.96 5.09 9.27
C PRO A 272 9.69 5.89 10.55
N GLY A 273 9.78 5.22 11.70
CA GLY A 273 9.57 5.85 13.01
C GLY A 273 8.13 6.22 13.35
N GLY A 274 7.13 5.70 12.65
CA GLY A 274 5.72 5.95 13.00
C GLY A 274 4.71 5.32 12.05
N VAL A 275 3.60 6.02 11.84
CA VAL A 275 2.43 5.53 11.10
C VAL A 275 1.70 6.67 10.41
N ALA A 276 1.09 6.39 9.26
CA ALA A 276 0.12 7.26 8.63
C ALA A 276 -1.17 6.49 8.42
N CYS A 277 -2.29 7.01 8.91
CA CYS A 277 -3.60 6.39 8.74
C CYS A 277 -4.52 7.34 7.99
N LEU A 278 -5.32 6.80 7.08
CA LEU A 278 -6.36 7.51 6.37
C LEU A 278 -7.67 6.72 6.34
N GLY A 279 -8.76 7.44 6.20
CA GLY A 279 -10.09 6.90 5.95
C GLY A 279 -10.90 7.87 5.12
N THR A 280 -11.82 7.32 4.32
CA THR A 280 -12.71 8.13 3.49
C THR A 280 -14.14 7.97 3.97
N ILE A 281 -14.83 9.08 4.21
CA ILE A 281 -16.26 9.08 4.54
C ILE A 281 -16.98 10.16 3.76
N ALA A 282 -18.09 9.80 3.11
CA ALA A 282 -18.86 10.69 2.23
C ALA A 282 -17.99 11.45 1.19
N GLY A 283 -16.90 10.83 0.73
CA GLY A 283 -15.94 11.42 -0.21
C GLY A 283 -14.89 12.36 0.40
N ALA A 284 -14.95 12.64 1.71
CA ALA A 284 -13.93 13.42 2.41
C ALA A 284 -12.84 12.52 3.01
N LEU A 285 -11.58 12.91 2.83
CA LEU A 285 -10.43 12.24 3.41
C LEU A 285 -10.19 12.75 4.83
N HIS A 286 -10.12 11.82 5.78
CA HIS A 286 -9.67 12.07 7.15
C HIS A 286 -8.42 11.23 7.40
N GLY A 287 -7.55 11.70 8.28
CA GLY A 287 -6.31 11.00 8.54
C GLY A 287 -5.48 11.60 9.64
N PHE A 288 -4.39 10.92 9.94
CA PHE A 288 -3.31 11.44 10.75
C PHE A 288 -1.99 10.80 10.34
N GLN A 289 -0.90 11.47 10.66
CA GLN A 289 0.45 10.96 10.51
C GLN A 289 1.22 11.25 11.79
N VAL A 290 1.87 10.22 12.32
CA VAL A 290 2.87 10.32 13.38
C VAL A 290 4.21 9.95 12.78
N SER A 291 5.18 10.84 12.92
CA SER A 291 6.55 10.63 12.46
C SER A 291 7.54 11.22 13.45
N PRO A 292 8.85 10.96 13.32
CA PRO A 292 9.86 11.62 14.14
C PRO A 292 9.81 13.15 14.09
N ALA A 293 9.27 13.74 13.01
CA ALA A 293 9.13 15.18 12.85
C ALA A 293 7.94 15.77 13.62
N GLY A 294 6.96 14.94 14.02
CA GLY A 294 5.77 15.39 14.73
C GLY A 294 4.52 14.61 14.38
N VAL A 295 3.38 15.15 14.84
CA VAL A 295 2.04 14.63 14.55
C VAL A 295 1.26 15.65 13.72
N SER A 296 0.56 15.18 12.68
CA SER A 296 -0.37 15.99 11.87
C SER A 296 -1.68 15.25 11.65
N THR A 297 -2.79 15.99 11.53
CA THR A 297 -4.13 15.45 11.26
C THR A 297 -4.71 16.05 9.99
N ILE A 298 -5.63 15.32 9.35
CA ILE A 298 -6.33 15.69 8.11
C ILE A 298 -7.84 15.58 8.37
N GLY A 299 -8.61 16.53 7.85
CA GLY A 299 -10.07 16.52 7.96
C GLY A 299 -10.61 16.87 9.34
N GLY A 300 -9.90 17.73 10.10
CA GLY A 300 -10.29 18.24 11.41
C GLY A 300 -10.04 19.74 11.51
#